data_AF-A0A4P6L5Q4-F1
#
_entry.id   AF-A0A4P6L5Q4-F1
#
_cell.length_a   1.000
_cell.length_b   1.000
_cell.length_c   1.000
_cell.angle_alpha   90.00
_cell.angle_beta   90.00
_cell.angle_gamma   90.00
#
_symmetry.space_group_name_H-M   'P 1'
#
loop_
_entity.id
_entity.type
_entity.pdbx_description
1 polymer ?
#
loop_
_entity_poly.entity_id
_entity_poly.type
_entity_poly.pdbx_seq_one_letter_code
_entity_poly.pdbx_strand_id
1 'polypeptide(L)'
;MSRRGAAAALLAPFLPLMLAACGSSHDDDAPTMKVTELAAGAYAVSTGDAASPVDGKYYAGADGSRLLVLNNSDQAAAALYRRDGNGPWRGTPAADADTVVDLTGNNTIAASTPGVASVAGRYEVRLASGAAAAFSVGAGGDIVPGTTACRLSGKVAASTLPNTLKLTLATAGCGDLPAGVEGYLVIDADYAPAAFRLLGTGGTAPLDLWAYPG
;
A
#
# COMPACT_ATOMS: atom_id res chain seq x y z
N MET A 1 37.81 20.17 -81.91
CA MET A 1 38.40 18.94 -82.49
C MET A 1 38.42 17.85 -81.42
N SER A 2 38.09 16.64 -81.87
CA SER A 2 37.88 15.35 -81.19
C SER A 2 38.92 14.89 -80.14
N ARG A 3 38.44 14.17 -79.10
CA ARG A 3 38.81 12.78 -78.66
C ARG A 3 38.36 12.58 -77.19
N ARG A 4 37.35 11.77 -76.85
CA ARG A 4 37.25 10.29 -76.70
C ARG A 4 38.30 9.63 -75.78
N GLY A 5 37.81 8.90 -74.76
CA GLY A 5 38.50 7.85 -73.98
C GLY A 5 38.09 7.87 -72.50
N ALA A 6 37.07 7.13 -72.03
CA ALA A 6 36.98 5.69 -71.76
C ALA A 6 37.49 5.27 -70.35
N ALA A 7 36.51 4.94 -69.49
CA ALA A 7 36.43 3.92 -68.45
C ALA A 7 37.66 3.51 -67.63
N ALA A 8 37.52 3.59 -66.30
CA ALA A 8 37.94 2.53 -65.38
C ALA A 8 37.07 2.58 -64.11
N ALA A 9 36.18 1.60 -63.98
CA ALA A 9 35.41 1.36 -62.77
C ALA A 9 36.31 0.69 -61.72
N LEU A 10 36.31 1.22 -60.50
CA LEU A 10 36.86 0.57 -59.31
C LEU A 10 35.76 0.52 -58.25
N LEU A 11 35.19 -0.67 -58.09
CA LEU A 11 34.30 -1.03 -56.99
C LEU A 11 35.07 -0.91 -55.67
N ALA A 12 34.58 -0.07 -54.76
CA ALA A 12 34.99 -0.08 -53.36
C ALA A 12 33.96 -0.88 -52.53
N PRO A 13 34.39 -1.86 -51.72
CA PRO A 13 33.48 -2.65 -50.89
C PRO A 13 33.00 -1.82 -49.69
N PHE A 14 31.68 -1.68 -49.56
CA PHE A 14 31.00 -1.22 -48.35
C PHE A 14 31.27 -2.24 -47.22
N LEU A 15 32.04 -1.83 -46.20
CA LEU A 15 32.11 -2.52 -44.91
C LEU A 15 30.88 -2.11 -44.07
N PRO A 16 29.95 -3.02 -43.76
CA PRO A 16 28.96 -2.74 -42.72
C PRO A 16 29.68 -2.80 -41.37
N LEU A 17 29.83 -1.64 -40.74
CA LEU A 17 30.04 -1.53 -39.29
C LEU A 17 28.81 -2.15 -38.63
N MET A 18 28.90 -3.44 -38.33
CA MET A 18 28.02 -4.11 -37.39
C MET A 18 28.20 -3.41 -36.05
N LEU A 19 27.32 -2.46 -35.73
CA LEU A 19 27.04 -2.11 -34.35
C LEU A 19 26.47 -3.37 -33.71
N ALA A 20 27.33 -4.13 -33.03
CA ALA A 20 26.89 -5.03 -31.98
C ALA A 20 26.25 -4.16 -30.89
N ALA A 21 24.96 -3.90 -31.06
CA ALA A 21 24.11 -3.49 -29.95
C ALA A 21 24.03 -4.71 -29.01
N CYS A 22 24.95 -4.76 -28.03
CA CYS A 22 24.72 -5.50 -26.80
C CYS A 22 23.58 -4.80 -26.06
N GLY A 23 22.35 -5.08 -26.48
CA GLY A 23 21.18 -4.90 -25.63
C GLY A 23 21.19 -6.03 -24.61
N SER A 24 21.97 -5.86 -23.54
CA SER A 24 21.79 -6.67 -22.34
C SER A 24 20.48 -6.22 -21.70
N SER A 25 19.38 -6.86 -22.09
CA SER A 25 18.16 -6.93 -21.30
C SER A 25 18.53 -7.64 -19.99
N HIS A 26 18.99 -6.86 -19.01
CA HIS A 26 18.89 -7.23 -17.62
C HIS A 26 17.40 -7.16 -17.30
N ASP A 27 16.72 -8.31 -17.40
CA ASP A 27 15.54 -8.57 -16.60
C ASP A 27 16.04 -8.63 -15.15
N ASP A 28 16.20 -7.47 -14.52
CA ASP A 28 16.36 -7.40 -13.08
C ASP A 28 15.01 -7.86 -12.51
N ASP A 29 14.91 -9.15 -12.20
CA ASP A 29 13.72 -9.74 -11.57
C ASP A 29 13.39 -8.93 -10.31
N ALA A 30 12.24 -8.25 -10.32
CA ALA A 30 11.79 -7.47 -9.18
C ALA A 30 11.67 -8.39 -7.94
N PRO A 31 12.06 -7.93 -6.74
CA PRO A 31 11.96 -8.74 -5.52
C PRO A 31 10.58 -9.37 -5.34
N THR A 32 10.57 -10.66 -5.08
CA THR A 32 9.33 -11.42 -4.85
C THR A 32 8.92 -11.35 -3.39
N MET A 33 7.61 -11.49 -3.15
CA MET A 33 7.05 -11.43 -1.82
C MET A 33 6.03 -12.54 -1.61
N LYS A 34 6.14 -13.24 -0.48
CA LYS A 34 5.21 -14.27 -0.03
C LYS A 34 4.83 -14.02 1.41
N VAL A 35 3.57 -14.25 1.73
CA VAL A 35 3.04 -14.20 3.10
C VAL A 35 2.26 -15.49 3.31
N THR A 36 2.31 -16.07 4.52
CA THR A 36 1.46 -17.23 4.84
C THR A 36 0.00 -16.94 4.48
N GLU A 37 -0.64 -17.89 3.77
CA GLU A 37 -2.04 -17.77 3.38
C GLU A 37 -2.95 -18.31 4.48
N LEU A 38 -3.92 -17.50 4.88
CA LEU A 38 -5.03 -17.92 5.75
C LEU A 38 -6.32 -18.00 4.92
N ALA A 39 -7.29 -18.78 5.42
CA ALA A 39 -8.64 -18.81 4.86
C ALA A 39 -9.31 -17.43 4.96
N ALA A 40 -10.40 -17.21 4.22
CA ALA A 40 -11.16 -15.97 4.30
C ALA A 40 -11.65 -15.72 5.73
N GLY A 41 -11.42 -14.51 6.25
CA GLY A 41 -11.65 -14.19 7.65
C GLY A 41 -10.77 -13.04 8.15
N ALA A 42 -10.91 -12.71 9.44
CA ALA A 42 -10.05 -11.77 10.14
C ALA A 42 -9.32 -12.50 11.27
N TYR A 43 -8.04 -12.18 11.46
CA TYR A 43 -7.18 -12.86 12.41
C TYR A 43 -6.30 -11.88 13.18
N ALA A 44 -6.09 -12.16 14.46
CA ALA A 44 -4.90 -11.70 15.17
C ALA A 44 -3.77 -12.67 14.82
N VAL A 45 -2.59 -12.15 14.48
CA VAL A 45 -1.46 -12.95 14.02
C VAL A 45 -0.18 -12.54 14.71
N SER A 46 0.79 -13.45 14.71
CA SER A 46 2.16 -13.18 15.15
C SER A 46 3.14 -13.68 14.09
N THR A 47 4.27 -12.97 13.96
CA THR A 47 5.43 -13.35 13.14
C THR A 47 6.72 -13.09 13.93
N GLY A 48 7.88 -13.26 13.30
CA GLY A 48 9.18 -13.21 13.97
C GLY A 48 9.48 -14.50 14.73
N ASP A 49 10.34 -14.43 15.73
CA ASP A 49 10.70 -15.57 16.57
C ASP A 49 10.06 -15.50 17.97
N ALA A 50 10.17 -16.58 18.74
CA ALA A 50 9.56 -16.67 20.06
C ALA A 50 10.15 -15.67 21.09
N ALA A 51 11.36 -15.16 20.86
CA ALA A 51 12.00 -14.18 21.73
C ALA A 51 11.65 -12.73 21.35
N SER A 52 11.19 -12.50 20.11
CA SER A 52 10.79 -11.20 19.58
C SER A 52 9.59 -11.35 18.63
N PRO A 53 8.41 -11.71 19.17
CA PRO A 53 7.21 -11.80 18.37
C PRO A 53 6.80 -10.42 17.88
N VAL A 54 6.32 -10.36 16.64
CA VAL A 54 5.73 -9.16 16.05
C VAL A 54 4.24 -9.41 15.85
N ASP A 55 3.43 -8.63 16.57
CA ASP A 55 1.98 -8.77 16.54
C ASP A 55 1.36 -8.02 15.37
N GLY A 56 0.28 -8.58 14.85
CA GLY A 56 -0.40 -8.03 13.71
C GLY A 56 -1.85 -8.46 13.56
N LYS A 57 -2.45 -7.95 12.49
CA LYS A 57 -3.80 -8.29 12.05
C LYS A 57 -3.77 -8.74 10.60
N TYR A 58 -4.48 -9.81 10.28
CA TYR A 58 -4.60 -10.34 8.93
C TYR A 58 -6.06 -10.38 8.51
N TYR A 59 -6.37 -9.76 7.38
CA TYR A 59 -7.70 -9.70 6.79
C TYR A 59 -7.67 -10.38 5.43
N ALA A 60 -8.55 -11.35 5.24
CA ALA A 60 -8.59 -12.22 4.08
C ALA A 60 -9.97 -12.21 3.42
N GLY A 61 -10.02 -11.73 2.19
CA GLY A 61 -11.22 -11.75 1.35
C GLY A 61 -11.40 -13.09 0.63
N ALA A 62 -12.65 -13.48 0.38
CA ALA A 62 -12.96 -14.68 -0.40
C ALA A 62 -12.57 -14.54 -1.89
N ASP A 63 -12.39 -13.31 -2.37
CA ASP A 63 -11.93 -12.94 -3.71
C ASP A 63 -10.41 -13.10 -3.91
N GLY A 64 -9.70 -13.52 -2.87
CA GLY A 64 -8.23 -13.63 -2.86
C GLY A 64 -7.54 -12.38 -2.30
N SER A 65 -8.23 -11.25 -2.14
CA SER A 65 -7.65 -10.03 -1.57
C SER A 65 -7.12 -10.28 -0.16
N ARG A 66 -6.02 -9.62 0.21
CA ARG A 66 -5.38 -9.73 1.52
C ARG A 66 -4.87 -8.40 2.04
N LEU A 67 -4.89 -8.25 3.36
CA LEU A 67 -4.17 -7.21 4.08
C LEU A 67 -3.57 -7.82 5.36
N LEU A 68 -2.26 -7.73 5.52
CA LEU A 68 -1.54 -7.98 6.77
C LEU A 68 -0.99 -6.64 7.27
N VAL A 69 -1.27 -6.34 8.53
CA VAL A 69 -0.75 -5.19 9.27
C VAL A 69 0.14 -5.73 10.38
N LEU A 70 1.43 -5.43 10.33
CA LEU A 70 2.36 -5.71 11.43
C LEU A 70 2.61 -4.41 12.20
N ASN A 71 2.47 -4.47 13.52
CA ASN A 71 2.62 -3.30 14.36
C ASN A 71 4.01 -3.26 15.03
N ASN A 72 4.46 -2.06 15.40
CA ASN A 72 5.59 -1.89 16.31
C ASN A 72 5.14 -2.00 17.78
N SER A 73 6.08 -1.76 18.70
CA SER A 73 5.83 -1.77 20.15
C SER A 73 4.80 -0.73 20.61
N ASP A 74 4.61 0.34 19.84
CA ASP A 74 3.63 1.40 20.11
C ASP A 74 2.27 1.10 19.46
N GLN A 75 2.09 -0.11 18.93
CA GLN A 75 0.91 -0.58 18.20
C GLN A 75 0.64 0.13 16.86
N ALA A 76 1.51 1.05 16.44
CA ALA A 76 1.43 1.69 15.12
C ALA A 76 1.87 0.72 14.02
N ALA A 77 1.28 0.85 12.82
CA ALA A 77 1.66 0.00 11.69
C ALA A 77 3.11 0.26 11.29
N ALA A 78 3.95 -0.77 11.41
CA ALA A 78 5.34 -0.75 10.99
C ALA A 78 5.51 -1.29 9.57
N ALA A 79 4.70 -2.28 9.19
CA ALA A 79 4.65 -2.82 7.84
C ALA A 79 3.22 -3.16 7.42
N LEU A 80 2.92 -2.93 6.14
CA LEU A 80 1.70 -3.38 5.50
C LEU A 80 2.05 -4.31 4.35
N TYR A 81 1.41 -5.47 4.30
CA TYR A 81 1.48 -6.37 3.15
C TYR A 81 0.09 -6.55 2.58
N ARG A 82 -0.09 -6.31 1.29
CA ARG A 82 -1.40 -6.39 0.65
C ARG A 82 -1.36 -7.11 -0.67
N ARG A 83 -2.49 -7.68 -1.02
CA ARG A 83 -2.78 -8.22 -2.35
C ARG A 83 -4.21 -7.84 -2.73
N ASP A 84 -4.41 -7.47 -3.99
CA ASP A 84 -5.75 -7.29 -4.56
C ASP A 84 -6.08 -8.54 -5.39
N GLY A 85 -7.18 -9.22 -5.05
CA GLY A 85 -7.55 -10.52 -5.65
C GLY A 85 -6.42 -11.54 -5.56
N ASN A 86 -6.16 -12.28 -6.64
CA ASN A 86 -5.04 -13.23 -6.73
C ASN A 86 -3.76 -12.61 -7.34
N GLY A 87 -3.58 -11.29 -7.23
CA GLY A 87 -2.40 -10.58 -7.75
C GLY A 87 -1.10 -10.85 -6.95
N PRO A 88 0.01 -10.14 -7.26
CA PRO A 88 1.21 -10.23 -6.44
C PRO A 88 1.02 -9.55 -5.09
N TRP A 89 1.76 -10.03 -4.08
CA TRP A 89 1.91 -9.32 -2.80
C TRP A 89 2.71 -8.05 -2.99
N ARG A 90 2.32 -7.00 -2.25
CA ARG A 90 3.00 -5.70 -2.19
C ARG A 90 3.22 -5.31 -0.74
N GLY A 91 4.45 -4.90 -0.42
CA GLY A 91 4.83 -4.38 0.89
C GLY A 91 4.82 -2.86 0.94
N THR A 92 4.63 -2.33 2.14
CA THR A 92 5.02 -0.96 2.51
C THR A 92 5.71 -1.06 3.88
N PRO A 93 7.03 -0.81 3.98
CA PRO A 93 7.96 -0.42 2.90
C PRO A 93 8.04 -1.44 1.76
N ALA A 94 8.47 -0.98 0.58
CA ALA A 94 8.73 -1.89 -0.54
C ALA A 94 9.90 -2.83 -0.19
N ALA A 95 9.80 -4.09 -0.60
CA ALA A 95 10.89 -5.04 -0.41
C ALA A 95 12.07 -4.71 -1.33
N ASP A 96 13.28 -4.79 -0.78
CA ASP A 96 14.55 -4.63 -1.49
C ASP A 96 15.21 -5.99 -1.83
N ALA A 97 14.67 -7.09 -1.30
CA ALA A 97 15.06 -8.46 -1.58
C ALA A 97 13.85 -9.41 -1.48
N ASP A 98 14.00 -10.63 -2.00
CA ASP A 98 13.00 -11.68 -1.85
C ASP A 98 12.59 -11.84 -0.38
N THR A 99 11.30 -11.68 -0.10
CA THR A 99 10.77 -11.63 1.26
C THR A 99 9.71 -12.71 1.47
N VAL A 100 9.87 -13.46 2.57
CA VAL A 100 8.86 -14.41 3.07
C VAL A 100 8.43 -13.98 4.46
N VAL A 101 7.13 -13.76 4.65
CA VAL A 101 6.53 -13.45 5.95
C VAL A 101 5.77 -14.68 6.43
N ASP A 102 6.41 -15.44 7.32
CA ASP A 102 5.80 -16.59 7.95
C ASP A 102 5.05 -16.19 9.22
N LEU A 103 3.80 -16.64 9.34
CA LEU A 103 3.00 -16.47 10.54
C LEU A 103 3.30 -17.61 11.51
N THR A 104 3.82 -17.27 12.69
CA THR A 104 4.13 -18.23 13.77
C THR A 104 2.91 -18.53 14.64
N GLY A 105 1.90 -17.67 14.60
CA GLY A 105 0.62 -17.87 15.27
C GLY A 105 -0.51 -17.13 14.56
N ASN A 106 -1.71 -17.68 14.62
CA ASN A 106 -2.93 -17.02 14.16
C ASN A 106 -4.12 -17.46 15.01
N ASN A 107 -4.98 -16.50 15.34
CA ASN A 107 -6.24 -16.71 16.05
C ASN A 107 -7.33 -15.94 15.33
N THR A 108 -8.46 -16.59 15.06
CA THR A 108 -9.61 -15.93 14.41
C THR A 108 -10.17 -14.85 15.34
N ILE A 109 -10.47 -13.68 14.79
CA ILE A 109 -11.18 -12.59 15.47
C ILE A 109 -12.52 -12.34 14.80
N ALA A 110 -13.39 -11.57 15.47
CA ALA A 110 -14.69 -11.22 14.92
C ALA A 110 -14.53 -10.50 13.58
N ALA A 111 -15.16 -11.05 12.53
CA ALA A 111 -15.18 -10.48 11.20
C ALA A 111 -16.55 -9.87 10.91
N SER A 112 -16.55 -8.67 10.36
CA SER A 112 -17.73 -7.95 9.90
C SER A 112 -17.49 -7.40 8.49
N THR A 113 -18.55 -7.11 7.75
CA THR A 113 -18.46 -6.37 6.48
C THR A 113 -19.07 -4.99 6.70
N PRO A 114 -18.28 -3.98 7.08
CA PRO A 114 -18.83 -2.66 7.37
C PRO A 114 -19.41 -2.03 6.10
N GLY A 115 -20.59 -1.42 6.22
CA GLY A 115 -21.14 -0.57 5.17
C GLY A 115 -20.49 0.82 5.21
N VAL A 116 -20.35 1.49 4.07
CA VAL A 116 -19.75 2.84 4.01
C VAL A 116 -20.45 3.83 4.97
N ALA A 117 -21.77 3.75 5.09
CA ALA A 117 -22.53 4.62 5.98
C ALA A 117 -22.25 4.39 7.48
N SER A 118 -21.67 3.24 7.88
CA SER A 118 -21.42 2.94 9.30
C SER A 118 -20.26 3.74 9.89
N VAL A 119 -19.43 4.36 9.06
CA VAL A 119 -18.33 5.23 9.47
C VAL A 119 -18.65 6.72 9.26
N ALA A 120 -19.92 7.05 8.97
CA ALA A 120 -20.33 8.43 8.82
C ALA A 120 -20.24 9.17 10.16
N GLY A 121 -19.60 10.34 10.18
CA GLY A 121 -19.36 11.06 11.42
C GLY A 121 -18.30 12.15 11.30
N ARG A 122 -17.94 12.73 12.45
CA ARG A 122 -16.84 13.68 12.60
C ARG A 122 -15.73 13.04 13.40
N TYR A 123 -14.50 13.29 12.98
CA TYR A 123 -13.32 12.64 13.55
C TYR A 123 -12.15 13.61 13.64
N GLU A 124 -11.27 13.32 14.58
CA GLU A 124 -9.94 13.92 14.69
C GLU A 124 -8.87 12.83 14.64
N VAL A 125 -7.77 13.09 13.94
CA VAL A 125 -6.53 12.30 14.04
C VAL A 125 -5.41 13.18 14.58
N ARG A 126 -4.44 12.55 15.25
CA ARG A 126 -3.18 13.19 15.66
C ARG A 126 -2.06 12.76 14.74
N LEU A 127 -1.28 13.74 14.29
CA LEU A 127 -0.08 13.51 13.49
C LEU A 127 1.12 13.25 14.41
N ALA A 128 2.18 12.63 13.86
CA ALA A 128 3.44 12.43 14.58
C ALA A 128 4.09 13.75 15.05
N SER A 129 3.85 14.85 14.34
CA SER A 129 4.26 16.20 14.73
C SER A 129 3.51 16.76 15.95
N GLY A 130 2.49 16.04 16.44
CA GLY A 130 1.58 16.50 17.47
C GLY A 130 0.44 17.37 16.94
N ALA A 131 0.44 17.76 15.67
CA ALA A 131 -0.69 18.50 15.07
C ALA A 131 -1.95 17.64 14.99
N ALA A 132 -3.11 18.29 14.94
CA ALA A 132 -4.41 17.63 14.74
C ALA A 132 -4.94 17.88 13.33
N ALA A 133 -5.67 16.89 12.81
CA ALA A 133 -6.45 17.04 11.60
C ALA A 133 -7.90 16.60 11.85
N ALA A 134 -8.81 17.56 11.81
CA ALA A 134 -10.24 17.31 11.90
C ALA A 134 -10.81 17.05 10.51
N PHE A 135 -11.75 16.11 10.39
CA PHE A 135 -12.45 15.80 9.16
C PHE A 135 -13.82 15.19 9.45
N SER A 136 -14.64 15.07 8.41
CA SER A 136 -15.90 14.31 8.46
C SER A 136 -15.95 13.28 7.36
N VAL A 137 -16.59 12.15 7.64
CA VAL A 137 -16.94 11.14 6.65
C VAL A 137 -18.44 11.22 6.40
N GLY A 138 -18.85 11.45 5.15
CA GLY A 138 -20.26 11.42 4.76
C GLY A 138 -20.80 9.99 4.63
N ALA A 139 -22.12 9.82 4.65
CA ALA A 139 -22.75 8.51 4.48
C ALA A 139 -22.47 7.85 3.10
N GLY A 140 -22.12 8.66 2.09
CA GLY A 140 -21.64 8.19 0.78
C GLY A 140 -20.13 7.92 0.72
N GLY A 141 -19.42 8.13 1.83
CA GLY A 141 -17.99 7.85 1.98
C GLY A 141 -17.06 9.02 1.67
N ASP A 142 -17.56 10.19 1.30
CA ASP A 142 -16.69 11.34 1.05
C ASP A 142 -16.03 11.82 2.36
N ILE A 143 -14.70 11.96 2.34
CA ILE A 143 -13.91 12.53 3.42
C ILE A 143 -13.74 14.02 3.12
N VAL A 144 -14.28 14.86 4.00
CA VAL A 144 -14.26 16.32 3.87
C VAL A 144 -13.39 16.90 4.99
N PRO A 145 -12.43 17.77 4.66
CA PRO A 145 -11.54 18.36 5.65
C PRO A 145 -12.30 19.33 6.56
N GLY A 146 -11.94 19.34 7.84
CA GLY A 146 -12.40 20.31 8.81
C GLY A 146 -11.67 21.65 8.71
N THR A 147 -11.62 22.37 9.83
CA THR A 147 -11.04 23.71 9.93
C THR A 147 -9.56 23.73 10.35
N THR A 148 -8.96 22.58 10.59
CA THR A 148 -7.53 22.46 10.95
C THR A 148 -6.61 22.82 9.78
N ALA A 149 -5.36 23.17 10.10
CA ALA A 149 -4.35 23.51 9.10
C ALA A 149 -3.99 22.29 8.21
N CYS A 150 -3.81 21.12 8.81
CA CYS A 150 -3.74 19.87 8.07
C CYS A 150 -5.14 19.49 7.59
N ARG A 151 -5.27 19.36 6.26
CA ARG A 151 -6.51 19.02 5.56
C ARG A 151 -6.42 17.59 5.04
N LEU A 152 -7.32 16.75 5.52
CA LEU A 152 -7.54 15.40 5.03
C LEU A 152 -8.82 15.38 4.19
N SER A 153 -8.71 14.92 2.95
CA SER A 153 -9.83 14.81 2.01
C SER A 153 -9.75 13.52 1.23
N GLY A 154 -10.84 13.04 0.65
CA GLY A 154 -10.82 11.79 -0.10
C GLY A 154 -12.12 11.02 -0.05
N LYS A 155 -12.01 9.69 -0.06
CA LYS A 155 -13.16 8.79 -0.15
C LYS A 155 -12.90 7.46 0.52
N VAL A 156 -13.94 6.92 1.16
CA VAL A 156 -14.05 5.52 1.55
C VAL A 156 -15.06 4.79 0.67
N ALA A 157 -14.79 3.54 0.36
CA ALA A 157 -15.65 2.69 -0.45
C ALA A 157 -15.72 1.27 0.12
N ALA A 158 -16.68 0.48 -0.35
CA ALA A 158 -16.80 -0.92 0.07
C ALA A 158 -15.49 -1.70 -0.20
N SER A 159 -15.15 -2.62 0.71
CA SER A 159 -14.01 -3.53 0.60
C SER A 159 -14.51 -4.98 0.62
N THR A 160 -13.78 -5.86 -0.03
CA THR A 160 -14.00 -7.31 0.05
C THR A 160 -13.29 -7.95 1.26
N LEU A 161 -12.40 -7.20 1.91
CA LEU A 161 -11.72 -7.61 3.13
C LEU A 161 -12.60 -7.36 4.35
N PRO A 162 -12.71 -8.32 5.28
CA PRO A 162 -13.47 -8.13 6.52
C PRO A 162 -12.88 -6.99 7.34
N ASN A 163 -13.74 -6.30 8.10
CA ASN A 163 -13.39 -5.20 9.01
C ASN A 163 -12.73 -3.99 8.33
N THR A 164 -12.85 -3.86 7.00
CA THR A 164 -12.24 -2.76 6.27
C THR A 164 -13.18 -2.07 5.29
N LEU A 165 -12.83 -0.84 4.93
CA LEU A 165 -13.29 -0.12 3.75
C LEU A 165 -12.07 0.28 2.92
N LYS A 166 -12.21 0.36 1.59
CA LYS A 166 -11.16 0.93 0.72
C LYS A 166 -11.02 2.41 0.99
N LEU A 167 -9.80 2.94 0.95
CA LEU A 167 -9.48 4.34 1.23
C LEU A 167 -8.68 4.95 0.09
N THR A 168 -9.09 6.13 -0.34
CA THR A 168 -8.25 7.08 -1.08
C THR A 168 -8.21 8.37 -0.28
N LEU A 169 -7.01 8.87 0.02
CA LEU A 169 -6.80 10.03 0.87
C LEU A 169 -5.84 11.00 0.18
N ALA A 170 -6.19 12.27 0.17
CA ALA A 170 -5.31 13.37 -0.19
C ALA A 170 -5.04 14.22 1.04
N THR A 171 -3.79 14.62 1.22
CA THR A 171 -3.36 15.44 2.35
C THR A 171 -2.80 16.77 1.86
N ALA A 172 -3.09 17.85 2.59
CA ALA A 172 -2.57 19.18 2.31
C ALA A 172 -2.28 19.92 3.62
N GLY A 173 -1.08 20.51 3.71
CA GLY A 173 -0.66 21.23 4.93
C GLY A 173 -0.39 20.30 6.13
N CYS A 174 -0.04 19.04 5.89
CA CYS A 174 0.09 18.00 6.92
C CYS A 174 1.54 17.63 7.27
N GLY A 175 2.51 18.47 6.92
CA GLY A 175 3.93 18.20 7.13
C GLY A 175 4.40 17.00 6.31
N ASP A 176 4.86 15.95 6.99
CA ASP A 176 5.52 14.79 6.38
C ASP A 176 4.55 13.73 5.83
N LEU A 177 3.24 13.96 5.89
CA LEU A 177 2.28 13.04 5.27
C LEU A 177 2.41 13.07 3.73
N PRO A 178 2.33 11.91 3.06
CA PRO A 178 2.28 11.86 1.61
C PRO A 178 1.05 12.63 1.07
N ALA A 179 1.23 13.35 -0.04
CA ALA A 179 0.17 14.16 -0.64
C ALA A 179 -1.04 13.34 -1.11
N GLY A 180 -0.82 12.07 -1.47
CA GLY A 180 -1.84 11.12 -1.90
C GLY A 180 -1.54 9.72 -1.39
N VAL A 181 -2.57 9.02 -0.94
CA VAL A 181 -2.45 7.73 -0.27
C VAL A 181 -3.63 6.84 -0.67
N GLU A 182 -3.33 5.59 -0.98
CA GLU A 182 -4.33 4.54 -1.15
C GLU A 182 -4.16 3.47 -0.09
N GLY A 183 -5.26 2.90 0.40
CA GLY A 183 -5.20 1.83 1.37
C GLY A 183 -6.56 1.45 1.91
N TYR A 184 -6.67 1.39 3.22
CA TYR A 184 -7.85 0.89 3.92
C TYR A 184 -8.17 1.72 5.16
N LEU A 185 -9.46 1.96 5.38
CA LEU A 185 -9.97 2.25 6.72
C LEU A 185 -10.22 0.90 7.40
N VAL A 186 -9.67 0.70 8.59
CA VAL A 186 -9.78 -0.55 9.35
C VAL A 186 -10.51 -0.29 10.67
N ILE A 187 -11.56 -1.09 10.91
CA ILE A 187 -12.35 -1.06 12.15
C ILE A 187 -11.93 -2.26 12.99
N ASP A 188 -11.27 -2.01 14.12
CA ASP A 188 -10.87 -3.06 15.06
C ASP A 188 -11.10 -2.55 16.49
N ALA A 189 -11.89 -3.31 17.25
CA ALA A 189 -12.30 -2.95 18.59
C ALA A 189 -11.13 -2.95 19.60
N ASP A 190 -10.04 -3.65 19.29
CA ASP A 190 -8.85 -3.70 20.13
C ASP A 190 -8.15 -2.33 20.23
N TYR A 191 -8.43 -1.41 19.30
CA TYR A 191 -7.85 -0.06 19.26
C TYR A 191 -8.76 1.03 19.84
N ALA A 192 -9.80 0.66 20.59
CA ALA A 192 -10.59 1.63 21.33
C ALA A 192 -9.69 2.53 22.22
N PRO A 193 -9.93 3.85 22.31
CA PRO A 193 -11.14 4.56 21.86
C PRO A 193 -11.09 5.07 20.41
N ALA A 194 -10.09 4.70 19.60
CA ALA A 194 -10.14 5.02 18.18
C ALA A 194 -11.32 4.27 17.53
N ALA A 195 -12.11 4.96 16.72
CA ALA A 195 -13.23 4.36 16.00
C ALA A 195 -12.73 3.50 14.83
N PHE A 196 -11.64 3.93 14.19
CA PHE A 196 -10.96 3.23 13.12
C PHE A 196 -9.54 3.76 12.91
N ARG A 197 -8.73 3.01 12.17
CA ARG A 197 -7.43 3.43 11.64
C ARG A 197 -7.54 3.71 10.15
N LEU A 198 -6.89 4.76 9.68
CA LEU A 198 -6.64 5.02 8.26
C LEU A 198 -5.24 4.50 7.94
N LEU A 199 -5.19 3.35 7.26
CA LEU A 199 -3.96 2.69 6.85
C LEU A 199 -3.69 2.97 5.38
N GLY A 200 -2.47 3.38 5.07
CA GLY A 200 -2.12 3.81 3.74
C GLY A 200 -0.79 3.28 3.24
N THR A 201 -0.77 3.01 1.94
CA THR A 201 0.42 2.71 1.15
C THR A 201 0.71 3.90 0.24
N GLY A 202 1.98 4.29 0.07
CA GLY A 202 2.32 5.44 -0.78
C GLY A 202 3.62 6.18 -0.41
N GLY A 203 4.23 5.86 0.73
CA GLY A 203 5.53 6.40 1.14
C GLY A 203 6.57 5.30 1.38
N THR A 204 7.71 5.69 1.94
CA THR A 204 8.76 4.77 2.40
C THR A 204 8.36 3.99 3.66
N ALA A 205 7.27 4.39 4.33
CA ALA A 205 6.69 3.73 5.49
C ALA A 205 5.15 3.74 5.39
N PRO A 206 4.44 2.86 6.12
CA PRO A 206 3.00 2.92 6.23
C PRO A 206 2.49 4.26 6.76
N LEU A 207 1.39 4.75 6.19
CA LEU A 207 0.55 5.73 6.89
C LEU A 207 -0.32 4.97 7.89
N ASP A 208 -0.37 5.43 9.14
CA ASP A 208 -1.28 4.93 10.16
C ASP A 208 -1.83 6.10 10.99
N LEU A 209 -3.08 6.49 10.73
CA LEU A 209 -3.76 7.56 11.46
C LEU A 209 -4.93 6.99 12.24
N TRP A 210 -4.98 7.27 13.54
CA TRP A 210 -6.01 6.76 14.44
C TRP A 210 -7.08 7.82 14.59
N ALA A 211 -8.30 7.50 14.15
CA ALA A 211 -9.41 8.44 14.11
C ALA A 211 -10.28 8.29 15.35
N TYR A 212 -10.40 9.38 16.10
CA TYR A 212 -11.22 9.46 17.30
C TYR A 212 -12.50 10.24 16.99
N PRO A 213 -13.68 9.79 17.46
CA PRO A 213 -14.91 10.57 17.34
C PRO A 213 -14.74 11.98 17.93
N GLY A 214 -15.08 13.00 17.15
CA GLY A 214 -15.04 14.41 17.55
C GLY A 214 -16.39 14.98 17.95
#